data_AF-A0A1A8N5U2-F1
#
_entry.id   AF-A0A1A8N5U2-F1
#
_cell.length_a   1.000
_cell.length_b   1.000
_cell.length_c   1.000
_cell.angle_alpha   90.00
_cell.angle_beta   90.00
_cell.angle_gamma   90.00
#
_symmetry.space_group_name_H-M   'P 1'
#
loop_
_entity.id
_entity.type
_entity.pdbx_description
1 polymer ?
#
loop_
_entity_poly.entity_id
_entity_poly.type
_entity_poly.pdbx_seq_one_letter_code
_entity_poly.pdbx_strand_id
1 'polypeptide(L)' 'PNINHISVCHTKEITICGDLHGQLEDLLLIFYKNGLPSSEKPYIFNGDFVDRGKNSLEILLILFGFLLV' A
#
# COMPACT_ATOMS: atom_id res chain seq x y z
N PRO A 1 -9.53 -12.94 -10.51
CA PRO A 1 -8.47 -13.20 -11.51
C PRO A 1 -7.09 -13.24 -10.83
N ASN A 2 -6.17 -14.10 -11.28
CA ASN A 2 -4.83 -14.23 -10.67
C ASN A 2 -3.81 -13.22 -11.21
N ILE A 3 -4.17 -12.47 -12.25
CA ILE A 3 -3.37 -11.41 -12.86
C ILE A 3 -4.24 -10.16 -12.91
N ASN A 4 -3.76 -9.05 -12.34
CA ASN A 4 -4.40 -7.76 -12.40
C ASN A 4 -3.66 -6.87 -13.40
N HIS A 5 -4.36 -6.41 -14.43
CA HIS A 5 -3.81 -5.47 -15.41
C HIS A 5 -4.07 -4.03 -14.94
N ILE A 6 -3.01 -3.23 -14.84
CA ILE A 6 -3.07 -1.83 -14.43
C ILE A 6 -2.58 -0.97 -15.59
N SER A 7 -3.34 0.05 -15.96
CA SER A 7 -2.97 1.04 -16.99
C SER A 7 -2.86 2.40 -16.35
N VAL A 8 -1.77 3.12 -16.65
CA VAL A 8 -1.49 4.44 -16.08
C VAL A 8 -1.35 5.44 -17.22
N CYS A 9 -1.90 6.64 -17.02
CA CYS A 9 -1.62 7.74 -17.92
C CYS A 9 -0.13 8.09 -17.85
N HIS A 10 0.51 8.43 -18.97
CA HIS A 10 1.95 8.72 -19.05
C HIS A 10 2.43 9.87 -18.13
N THR A 11 1.50 10.66 -17.60
CA THR A 11 1.77 11.78 -16.68
C THR A 11 1.47 11.46 -15.21
N LYS A 12 0.95 10.25 -14.90
CA LYS A 12 0.61 9.82 -13.55
C LYS A 12 1.63 8.82 -13.01
N GLU A 13 1.99 8.98 -11.75
CA GLU A 13 2.93 8.10 -11.05
C GLU A 13 2.18 7.01 -10.27
N ILE A 14 2.76 5.81 -10.16
CA ILE A 14 2.34 4.77 -9.20
C ILE A 14 3.44 4.62 -8.15
N THR A 15 3.04 4.49 -6.88
CA THR A 15 3.97 4.02 -5.84
C THR A 15 3.86 2.50 -5.68
N ILE A 16 4.98 1.80 -5.82
CA ILE A 16 5.07 0.36 -5.56
C ILE A 16 5.83 0.15 -4.24
N CYS A 17 5.19 -0.50 -3.29
CA CYS A 17 5.72 -0.85 -1.98
C CYS A 17 6.01 -2.35 -1.93
N GLY A 18 7.16 -2.71 -1.37
CA GLY A 18 7.48 -4.08 -1.01
C GLY A 18 6.91 -4.48 0.34
N ASP A 19 7.57 -5.43 0.97
CA ASP A 19 7.18 -6.02 2.25
C ASP A 19 7.12 -4.97 3.37
N LEU A 20 6.14 -5.14 4.27
CA LEU A 20 6.01 -4.33 5.49
C LEU A 20 6.27 -5.15 6.74
N HIS A 21 6.07 -6.48 6.69
CA HIS A 21 6.37 -7.39 7.79
C HIS A 21 5.83 -6.92 9.15
N GLY A 22 4.60 -6.36 9.21
CA GLY A 22 3.99 -5.90 10.45
C GLY A 22 4.58 -4.61 11.05
N GLN A 23 5.36 -3.83 10.30
CA GLN A 23 5.98 -2.57 10.72
C GLN A 23 5.11 -1.36 10.36
N LEU A 24 4.26 -0.93 11.29
CA LEU A 24 3.29 0.16 11.05
C LEU A 24 3.98 1.51 10.78
N GLU A 25 5.08 1.80 11.47
CA GLU A 25 5.83 3.06 11.29
C GLU A 25 6.32 3.22 9.85
N ASP A 26 6.73 2.12 9.19
CA ASP A 26 7.18 2.15 7.80
C ASP A 26 6.03 2.46 6.85
N LEU A 27 4.84 1.88 7.08
CA LEU A 27 3.63 2.20 6.33
C LEU A 27 3.26 3.69 6.46
N LEU A 28 3.29 4.22 7.68
CA LEU A 28 2.98 5.63 7.93
C LEU A 28 4.03 6.55 7.30
N LEU A 29 5.31 6.16 7.33
CA LEU A 29 6.39 6.91 6.69
C LEU A 29 6.24 6.97 5.17
N ILE A 30 5.83 5.87 4.53
CA ILE A 30 5.53 5.81 3.11
C ILE A 30 4.41 6.81 2.77
N PHE A 31 3.31 6.78 3.53
CA PHE A 31 2.20 7.72 3.34
C PHE A 31 2.57 9.17 3.62
N TYR A 32 3.45 9.41 4.59
CA TYR A 32 3.94 10.76 4.87
C TYR A 32 4.79 11.31 3.70
N LYS A 33 5.65 10.47 3.11
CA LYS A 33 6.55 10.89 2.01
C LYS A 33 5.84 11.03 0.67
N ASN A 34 4.98 10.06 0.32
CA ASN A 34 4.37 9.97 -1.01
C ASN A 34 2.92 10.48 -1.03
N GLY A 35 2.33 10.72 0.13
CA GLY A 35 0.94 11.13 0.33
C GLY A 35 0.00 9.93 0.45
N LEU A 36 -1.22 10.16 0.94
CA LEU A 36 -2.19 9.09 1.13
C LEU A 36 -2.69 8.50 -0.21
N PRO A 37 -3.09 7.22 -0.25
CA PRO A 37 -3.70 6.61 -1.42
C PRO A 37 -4.94 7.38 -1.89
N SER A 38 -5.01 7.64 -3.19
CA SER A 38 -6.14 8.31 -3.84
C SER A 38 -6.22 7.97 -5.33
N SER A 39 -7.27 8.42 -6.03
CA SER A 39 -7.40 8.25 -7.49
C SER A 39 -6.26 8.89 -8.30
N GLU A 40 -5.57 9.87 -7.71
CA GLU A 40 -4.41 10.53 -8.32
C GLU A 40 -3.08 9.87 -7.91
N LYS A 41 -3.07 9.16 -6.77
CA LYS A 41 -1.89 8.52 -6.18
C LYS A 41 -2.16 7.04 -5.91
N PRO A 42 -2.17 6.20 -6.95
CA PRO A 42 -2.33 4.76 -6.81
C PRO A 42 -1.13 4.11 -6.12
N TYR A 43 -1.42 3.10 -5.31
CA TYR A 43 -0.43 2.28 -4.61
C TYR A 43 -0.56 0.81 -4.98
N ILE A 44 0.58 0.12 -5.08
CA ILE A 44 0.65 -1.34 -5.18
C ILE A 44 1.52 -1.83 -4.03
N PHE A 45 0.95 -2.64 -3.14
CA PHE A 45 1.71 -3.32 -2.09
C PHE A 45 1.91 -4.79 -2.51
N ASN A 46 3.16 -5.21 -2.69
CA ASN A 46 3.53 -6.49 -3.31
C ASN A 46 3.68 -7.66 -2.32
N GLY A 47 2.67 -7.88 -1.47
CA GLY A 47 2.66 -8.97 -0.48
C GLY A 47 3.45 -8.69 0.80
N ASP A 48 3.54 -9.69 1.67
CA ASP A 48 4.28 -9.69 2.95
C ASP A 48 4.01 -8.45 3.84
N PHE A 49 2.72 -8.16 4.05
CA PHE A 49 2.30 -7.06 4.92
C PHE A 49 2.38 -7.39 6.42
N VAL A 50 2.31 -8.68 6.77
CA VAL A 50 2.07 -9.20 8.13
C VAL A 50 3.10 -10.28 8.52
N ASP A 51 2.88 -10.97 9.65
CA ASP A 51 3.61 -12.14 10.18
C ASP A 51 4.90 -11.93 10.99
N ARG A 52 5.61 -10.80 10.88
CA ARG A 52 6.85 -10.59 11.68
C ARG A 52 6.76 -9.49 12.73
N GLY A 53 6.02 -8.43 12.43
CA GLY A 53 5.91 -7.25 13.26
C GLY A 53 4.67 -7.27 14.14
N LYS A 54 4.69 -6.44 15.18
CA LYS A 54 3.67 -6.40 16.23
C LYS A 54 2.36 -5.77 15.78
N ASN A 55 2.37 -4.98 14.71
CA ASN A 55 1.24 -4.16 14.27
C ASN A 55 0.59 -4.69 12.97
N SER A 56 0.60 -6.01 12.80
CA SER A 56 0.08 -6.67 11.60
C SER A 56 -1.43 -6.41 11.39
N LEU A 57 -2.21 -6.33 12.47
CA LEU A 57 -3.65 -6.09 12.38
C LEU A 57 -3.95 -4.66 11.91
N GLU A 58 -3.25 -3.67 12.48
CA GLU A 58 -3.39 -2.27 12.16
C GLU A 58 -3.02 -2.00 10.69
N ILE A 59 -1.93 -2.60 10.20
CA ILE A 59 -1.55 -2.54 8.79
C ILE A 59 -2.66 -3.10 7.91
N LEU A 60 -3.19 -4.28 8.24
CA LEU A 60 -4.24 -4.93 7.45
C LEU A 60 -5.51 -4.06 7.39
N LEU A 61 -5.93 -3.49 8.51
CA LEU A 61 -7.10 -2.61 8.60
C LEU A 61 -6.92 -1.34 7.77
N ILE A 62 -5.74 -0.71 7.82
CA ILE A 62 -5.43 0.49 7.04
C ILE A 62 -5.42 0.17 5.54
N LEU A 63 -4.71 -0.89 5.13
CA LEU A 63 -4.61 -1.28 3.71
C LEU A 63 -5.97 -1.66 3.13
N PHE A 64 -6.78 -2.46 3.85
CA PHE A 64 -8.12 -2.80 3.39
C PHE A 64 -9.10 -1.63 3.47
N GLY A 65 -8.93 -0.71 4.42
CA GLY A 65 -9.70 0.54 4.46
C GLY A 65 -9.54 1.35 3.17
N PHE A 66 -8.31 1.46 2.65
CA PHE A 66 -8.04 2.12 1.37
C PHE A 66 -8.44 1.29 0.14
N LEU A 67 -8.54 -0.04 0.26
CA LEU A 67 -8.98 -0.89 -0.85
C LEU A 67 -10.51 -0.77 -1.11
N LEU A 68 -11.29 -0.45 -0.07
CA LEU A 68 -12.75 -0.32 -0.16
C LEU A 68 -13.23 1.01 -0.74
N VAL A 69 -12.37 2.02 -0.74
CA VAL A 69 -12.67 3.39 -1.17
C VAL A 69 -12.16 3.61 -2.59
#